data_AF-A0A4Q9HKW3-F1
#
_entry.id   AF-A0A4Q9HKW3-F1
#
_cell.length_a   1.000
_cell.length_b   1.000
_cell.length_c   1.000
_cell.angle_alpha   90.00
_cell.angle_beta   90.00
_cell.angle_gamma   90.00
#
_symmetry.space_group_name_H-M   'P 1'
#
loop_
_entity.id
_entity.type
_entity.pdbx_description
1 polymer ?
#
loop_
_entity_poly.entity_id
_entity_poly.type
_entity_poly.pdbx_seq_one_letter_code
_entity_poly.pdbx_strand_id
1 'polypeptide(L)'
;MAPKTPETPETPETAYKSHETPKAPKPPETPQAGSGAGPGSGPERIGGIAIPDSGLAKEATELVRDLTDDLIYHHSRRVYLFGARHGQEHGLAFDPELVYIGALFHDLGLTEKFRSSQQRFELDGADEARAFLTARGIPEDRVRLVWEGIALHTTPEIPHHMAP
;
A
#
# COMPACT_ATOMS: atom_id res chain seq x y z
N MET A 1 -50.50 -62.35 -5.53
CA MET A 1 -50.18 -61.61 -4.29
C MET A 1 -49.41 -60.36 -4.70
N ALA A 2 -50.08 -59.22 -4.84
CA ALA A 2 -49.45 -57.99 -5.32
C ALA A 2 -48.65 -57.31 -4.19
N PRO A 3 -47.42 -56.84 -4.42
CA PRO A 3 -46.64 -56.15 -3.41
C PRO A 3 -47.20 -54.73 -3.16
N LYS A 4 -47.41 -54.39 -1.89
CA LYS A 4 -47.81 -53.07 -1.40
C LYS A 4 -46.73 -52.03 -1.70
N THR A 5 -47.13 -50.89 -2.25
CA THR A 5 -46.32 -49.68 -2.39
C THR A 5 -46.01 -49.10 -0.99
N PRO A 6 -44.77 -48.67 -0.69
CA PRO A 6 -44.47 -47.98 0.55
C PRO A 6 -44.87 -46.50 0.48
N GLU A 7 -45.57 -46.02 1.51
CA GLU A 7 -45.96 -44.63 1.71
C GLU A 7 -44.74 -43.75 2.03
N THR A 8 -44.74 -42.52 1.50
CA THR A 8 -43.72 -41.49 1.72
C THR A 8 -44.03 -40.71 3.00
N PRO A 9 -43.07 -40.47 3.91
CA PRO A 9 -43.33 -39.69 5.12
C PRO A 9 -43.42 -38.19 4.80
N GLU A 10 -44.51 -37.55 5.22
CA GLU A 10 -44.71 -36.10 5.19
C GLU A 10 -43.82 -35.41 6.23
N THR A 11 -43.04 -34.41 5.80
CA THR A 11 -42.31 -33.50 6.70
C THR A 11 -43.18 -32.32 7.10
N PRO A 12 -43.29 -31.96 8.39
CA PRO A 12 -44.09 -30.82 8.82
C PRO A 12 -43.41 -29.48 8.47
N GLU A 13 -44.18 -28.57 7.87
CA GLU A 13 -43.84 -27.16 7.66
C GLU A 13 -43.59 -26.44 8.99
N THR A 14 -42.36 -25.95 9.20
CA THR A 14 -42.07 -24.98 10.25
C THR A 14 -41.97 -23.58 9.63
N ALA A 15 -42.97 -22.75 9.94
CA ALA A 15 -43.01 -21.35 9.54
C ALA A 15 -41.84 -20.57 10.15
N TYR A 16 -40.94 -20.07 9.30
CA TYR A 16 -39.89 -19.13 9.68
C TYR A 16 -40.53 -17.79 10.09
N LYS A 17 -40.38 -17.40 11.35
CA LYS A 17 -40.71 -16.04 11.82
C LYS A 17 -39.56 -15.10 11.46
N SER A 18 -39.86 -14.04 10.72
CA SER A 18 -38.92 -12.97 10.39
C SER A 18 -38.49 -12.26 11.68
N HIS A 19 -37.22 -12.36 12.05
CA HIS A 19 -36.62 -11.52 13.07
C HIS A 19 -36.12 -10.25 12.40
N GLU A 20 -36.67 -9.10 12.78
CA GLU A 20 -36.23 -7.79 12.29
C GLU A 20 -34.85 -7.46 12.90
N THR A 21 -33.87 -7.19 12.05
CA THR A 21 -32.49 -6.87 12.47
C THR A 21 -32.43 -5.45 13.03
N PRO A 22 -31.70 -5.21 14.15
CA PRO A 22 -31.47 -3.85 14.64
C PRO A 22 -30.65 -3.04 13.62
N LYS A 23 -31.12 -1.83 13.31
CA LYS A 23 -30.42 -0.87 12.44
C LYS A 23 -29.09 -0.45 13.07
N ALA A 24 -27.99 -0.63 12.35
CA ALA A 24 -26.65 -0.23 12.78
C ALA A 24 -26.59 1.29 13.09
N PRO A 25 -25.78 1.71 14.09
CA PRO A 25 -25.60 3.13 14.39
C PRO A 25 -24.91 3.85 13.24
N LYS A 26 -25.34 5.10 12.98
CA LYS A 26 -24.77 5.96 11.94
C LYS A 26 -23.29 6.27 12.27
N PRO A 27 -22.36 6.20 11.30
CA PRO A 27 -20.96 6.56 11.54
C PRO A 27 -20.83 8.04 11.95
N PRO A 28 -19.80 8.39 12.73
CA PRO A 28 -19.57 9.78 13.13
C PRO A 28 -19.31 10.65 11.90
N GLU A 29 -19.86 11.87 11.94
CA GLU A 29 -19.73 12.83 10.85
C GLU A 29 -18.27 13.26 10.69
N THR A 30 -17.78 13.23 9.44
CA THR A 30 -16.45 13.67 9.07
C THR A 30 -16.30 15.17 9.38
N PRO A 31 -15.23 15.62 10.04
CA PRO A 31 -15.00 17.05 10.21
C PRO A 31 -14.87 17.71 8.84
N GLN A 32 -15.71 18.72 8.58
CA GLN A 32 -15.63 19.52 7.37
C GLN A 32 -14.26 20.21 7.30
N ALA A 33 -13.61 20.14 6.14
CA ALA A 33 -12.36 20.82 5.88
C ALA A 33 -12.59 22.35 5.93
N GLY A 34 -12.15 22.97 7.01
CA GLY A 34 -12.06 24.42 7.12
C GLY A 34 -10.93 24.94 6.22
N SER A 35 -11.28 25.78 5.26
CA SER A 35 -10.32 26.57 4.48
C SER A 35 -9.65 27.60 5.38
N GLY A 36 -8.36 27.44 5.63
CA GLY A 36 -7.53 28.40 6.35
C GLY A 36 -6.05 28.14 6.11
N ALA A 37 -5.53 28.64 4.99
CA ALA A 37 -4.11 28.58 4.68
C ALA A 37 -3.36 29.71 5.41
N GLY A 38 -2.78 29.36 6.56
CA GLY A 38 -1.55 29.98 7.09
C GLY A 38 -0.41 28.95 6.99
N PRO A 39 0.88 29.36 6.99
CA PRO A 39 1.99 28.43 6.84
C PRO A 39 2.12 27.59 8.12
N GLY A 40 1.45 26.44 8.15
CA GLY A 40 1.53 25.45 9.22
C GLY A 40 2.86 24.71 9.13
N SER A 41 3.74 24.93 10.11
CA SER A 41 5.07 24.34 10.22
C SER A 41 5.03 22.88 10.71
N GLY A 42 4.44 21.99 9.91
CA GLY A 42 4.46 20.55 10.16
C GLY A 42 4.36 19.76 8.86
N PRO A 43 4.84 18.50 8.84
CA PRO A 43 4.77 17.66 7.65
C PRO A 43 3.31 17.50 7.19
N GLU A 44 3.10 17.45 5.87
CA GLU A 44 1.80 17.15 5.27
C GLU A 44 1.23 15.86 5.87
N ARG A 45 -0.06 15.83 6.19
CA ARG A 45 -0.75 14.65 6.71
C ARG A 45 -1.97 14.30 5.89
N ILE A 46 -2.10 13.04 5.51
CA ILE A 46 -3.24 12.50 4.77
C ILE A 46 -3.75 11.27 5.51
N GLY A 47 -5.04 11.26 5.88
CA GLY A 47 -5.64 10.11 6.57
C GLY A 47 -4.95 9.75 7.90
N GLY A 48 -4.36 10.73 8.59
CA GLY A 48 -3.60 10.51 9.82
C GLY A 48 -2.15 10.05 9.61
N ILE A 49 -1.72 9.78 8.38
CA ILE A 49 -0.34 9.42 8.02
C ILE A 49 0.44 10.69 7.68
N ALA A 50 1.62 10.86 8.27
CA ALA A 50 2.54 11.93 7.90
C ALA A 50 3.33 11.54 6.64
N ILE A 51 3.44 12.47 5.69
CA ILE A 51 4.36 12.36 4.57
C ILE A 51 5.76 12.74 5.07
N PRO A 52 6.80 11.93 4.86
CA PRO A 52 8.17 12.28 5.25
C PRO A 52 8.61 13.57 4.55
N ASP A 53 9.15 14.52 5.32
CA ASP A 53 9.55 15.86 4.85
C ASP A 53 11.04 16.15 5.09
N SER A 54 11.82 15.11 5.35
CA SER A 54 13.28 15.18 5.42
C SER A 54 13.88 15.63 4.08
N GLY A 55 15.16 16.02 4.10
CA GLY A 55 15.89 16.35 2.87
C GLY A 55 15.91 15.19 1.87
N LEU A 56 16.16 13.97 2.36
CA LEU A 56 16.18 12.76 1.53
C LEU A 56 14.82 12.47 0.88
N ALA A 57 13.72 12.59 1.64
CA ALA A 57 12.37 12.34 1.14
C ALA A 57 11.93 13.41 0.11
N LYS A 58 12.30 14.67 0.33
CA LYS A 58 12.05 15.76 -0.62
C LYS A 58 12.79 15.55 -1.93
N GLU A 59 14.07 15.21 -1.86
CA GLU A 59 14.89 14.94 -3.04
C GLU A 59 14.40 13.70 -3.81
N ALA A 60 14.02 12.63 -3.10
CA ALA A 60 13.37 11.46 -3.70
C ALA A 60 12.05 11.84 -4.40
N THR A 61 11.25 12.70 -3.78
CA THR A 61 9.99 13.19 -4.33
C THR A 61 10.22 13.99 -5.62
N GLU A 62 11.18 14.91 -5.61
CA GLU A 62 11.52 15.73 -6.78
C GLU A 62 12.00 14.86 -7.94
N LEU A 63 12.94 13.93 -7.69
CA LEU A 63 13.44 13.01 -8.71
C LEU A 63 12.31 12.18 -9.34
N VAL A 64 11.43 11.60 -8.52
CA VAL A 64 10.34 10.78 -9.04
C VAL A 64 9.34 11.63 -9.83
N ARG A 65 9.05 12.86 -9.41
CA ARG A 65 8.19 13.78 -10.18
C ARG A 65 8.79 14.17 -11.53
N ASP A 66 10.12 14.24 -11.63
CA ASP A 66 10.80 14.55 -12.89
C ASP A 66 10.84 13.34 -13.84
N LEU A 67 10.81 12.12 -13.31
CA LEU A 67 10.91 10.88 -14.09
C LEU A 67 9.56 10.24 -14.45
N THR A 68 8.49 10.62 -13.75
CA THR A 68 7.18 9.98 -13.88
C THR A 68 6.10 10.97 -14.28
N ASP A 69 4.97 10.47 -14.77
CA ASP A 69 3.75 11.27 -14.91
C ASP A 69 3.00 11.39 -13.57
N ASP A 70 1.99 12.26 -13.54
CA ASP A 70 1.15 12.45 -12.35
C ASP A 70 0.45 11.15 -11.92
N LEU A 71 0.16 10.24 -12.85
CA LEU A 71 -0.53 8.98 -12.56
C LEU A 71 0.36 8.07 -11.70
N ILE A 72 1.58 7.79 -12.14
CA ILE A 72 2.55 6.96 -11.42
C ILE A 72 2.96 7.65 -10.12
N TYR A 73 3.26 8.95 -10.15
CA TYR A 73 3.60 9.69 -8.93
C TYR A 73 2.51 9.60 -7.86
N HIS A 74 1.25 9.87 -8.22
CA HIS A 74 0.15 9.80 -7.27
C HIS A 74 -0.19 8.36 -6.87
N HIS A 75 0.04 7.38 -7.73
CA HIS A 75 -0.05 5.96 -7.37
C HIS A 75 0.97 5.61 -6.28
N SER A 76 2.25 5.91 -6.49
CA SER A 76 3.30 5.67 -5.51
C SER A 76 3.03 6.34 -4.17
N ARG A 77 2.49 7.57 -4.17
CA ARG A 77 2.05 8.23 -2.92
C ARG A 77 0.93 7.48 -2.20
N ARG A 78 -0.06 6.95 -2.93
CA ARG A 78 -1.13 6.12 -2.33
C ARG A 78 -0.58 4.81 -1.78
N VAL A 79 0.37 4.17 -2.46
CA VAL A 79 1.05 2.96 -1.99
C VAL A 79 1.71 3.21 -0.63
N TYR A 80 2.45 4.31 -0.48
CA TYR A 80 3.01 4.70 0.82
C TYR A 80 1.92 4.88 1.88
N LEU A 81 0.86 5.63 1.58
CA LEU A 81 -0.21 5.91 2.55
C LEU A 81 -0.89 4.63 3.03
N PHE A 82 -1.20 3.71 2.12
CA PHE A 82 -1.80 2.42 2.46
C PHE A 82 -0.84 1.52 3.24
N GLY A 83 0.43 1.43 2.82
CA GLY A 83 1.45 0.64 3.51
C GLY A 83 1.72 1.16 4.93
N ALA A 84 1.91 2.47 5.09
CA ALA A 84 2.13 3.10 6.39
C ALA A 84 0.91 2.94 7.31
N ARG A 85 -0.31 3.07 6.78
CA ARG A 85 -1.54 2.82 7.55
C ARG A 85 -1.63 1.36 7.99
N HIS A 86 -1.35 0.42 7.09
CA HIS A 86 -1.36 -1.00 7.41
C HIS A 86 -0.36 -1.34 8.51
N GLY A 87 0.88 -0.81 8.42
CA GLY A 87 1.90 -0.97 9.45
C GLY A 87 1.46 -0.42 10.82
N GLN A 88 0.85 0.77 10.84
CA GLN A 88 0.31 1.35 12.08
C GLN A 88 -0.81 0.51 12.70
N GLU A 89 -1.75 0.02 11.89
CA GLU A 89 -2.87 -0.81 12.37
C GLU A 89 -2.42 -2.15 12.94
N HIS A 90 -1.30 -2.69 12.46
CA HIS A 90 -0.75 -3.97 12.90
C HIS A 90 0.39 -3.83 13.93
N GLY A 91 0.71 -2.60 14.37
CA GLY A 91 1.78 -2.35 15.32
C GLY A 91 3.18 -2.72 14.81
N LEU A 92 3.38 -2.70 13.48
CA LEU A 92 4.67 -2.99 12.87
C LEU A 92 5.62 -1.80 13.04
N ALA A 93 6.84 -2.08 13.46
CA ALA A 93 7.90 -1.08 13.47
C ALA A 93 8.48 -0.98 12.05
N PHE A 94 8.46 0.22 11.47
CA PHE A 94 9.06 0.50 10.18
C PHE A 94 9.65 1.90 10.16
N ASP A 95 10.60 2.12 9.25
CA ASP A 95 11.14 3.44 8.97
C ASP A 95 10.27 4.14 7.90
N PRO A 96 9.52 5.20 8.25
CA PRO A 96 8.60 5.85 7.32
C PRO A 96 9.33 6.44 6.10
N GLU A 97 10.57 6.91 6.27
CA GLU A 97 11.35 7.49 5.18
C GLU A 97 11.76 6.41 4.17
N LEU A 98 12.23 5.24 4.63
CA LEU A 98 12.59 4.15 3.72
C LEU A 98 11.37 3.56 3.00
N VAL A 99 10.24 3.39 3.72
CA VAL A 99 8.99 2.90 3.09
C VAL A 99 8.48 3.91 2.07
N TYR A 100 8.58 5.21 2.35
CA TYR A 100 8.22 6.25 1.39
C TYR A 100 9.09 6.22 0.14
N ILE A 101 10.41 6.12 0.29
CA ILE A 101 11.34 6.03 -0.84
C ILE A 101 11.08 4.74 -1.64
N GLY A 102 10.91 3.60 -0.97
CA GLY A 102 10.55 2.34 -1.62
C GLY A 102 9.27 2.46 -2.45
N ALA A 103 8.22 3.05 -1.88
CA ALA A 103 6.96 3.29 -2.57
C ALA A 103 7.11 4.27 -3.75
N LEU A 104 7.90 5.33 -3.61
CA LEU A 104 8.16 6.27 -4.72
C LEU A 104 8.86 5.60 -5.90
N PHE A 105 9.81 4.71 -5.64
CA PHE A 105 10.67 4.12 -6.66
C PHE A 105 10.12 2.83 -7.30
N HIS A 106 9.12 2.18 -6.69
CA HIS A 106 8.75 0.81 -7.07
C HIS A 106 8.36 0.62 -8.55
N ASP A 107 7.71 1.63 -9.13
CA ASP A 107 7.24 1.62 -10.51
C ASP A 107 8.13 2.46 -11.46
N LEU A 108 9.30 2.94 -11.02
CA LEU A 108 10.18 3.73 -11.90
C LEU A 108 10.65 2.94 -13.12
N GLY A 109 10.76 1.61 -13.02
CA GLY A 109 11.08 0.76 -14.16
C GLY A 109 10.02 0.77 -15.28
N LEU A 110 8.82 1.32 -15.03
CA LEU A 110 7.77 1.47 -16.05
C LEU A 110 7.91 2.78 -16.85
N THR A 111 8.85 3.65 -16.48
CA THR A 111 9.03 4.95 -17.14
C THR A 111 9.73 4.84 -18.49
N GLU A 112 9.65 5.93 -19.28
CA GLU A 112 10.31 6.05 -20.58
C GLU A 112 11.81 5.69 -20.53
N LYS A 113 12.49 6.08 -19.44
CA LYS A 113 13.92 5.82 -19.21
C LYS A 113 14.29 4.35 -19.37
N PHE A 114 13.40 3.44 -19.01
CA PHE A 114 13.66 1.99 -19.01
C PHE A 114 12.94 1.24 -20.13
N ARG A 115 12.30 1.93 -21.10
CA ARG A 115 11.54 1.29 -22.18
C ARG A 115 12.32 0.23 -22.97
N SER A 116 13.61 0.46 -23.20
CA SER A 116 14.47 -0.47 -23.95
C SER A 116 15.20 -1.48 -23.06
N SER A 117 15.02 -1.40 -21.75
CA SER A 117 15.58 -2.37 -20.80
C SER A 117 15.04 -3.76 -21.11
N GLN A 118 15.91 -4.78 -21.00
CA GLN A 118 15.51 -6.19 -21.07
C GLN A 118 15.37 -6.80 -19.67
N GLN A 119 15.62 -6.02 -18.63
CA GLN A 119 15.46 -6.41 -17.25
C GLN A 119 13.99 -6.29 -16.82
N ARG A 120 13.61 -7.02 -15.78
CA ARG A 120 12.34 -6.85 -15.08
C ARG A 120 12.21 -5.43 -14.56
N PHE A 121 11.08 -4.76 -14.80
CA PHE A 121 10.89 -3.36 -14.39
C PHE A 121 11.06 -3.18 -12.87
N GLU A 122 10.72 -4.21 -12.08
CA GLU A 122 10.90 -4.22 -10.64
C GLU A 122 12.38 -4.10 -10.25
N LEU A 123 13.26 -4.77 -11.00
CA LEU A 123 14.70 -4.68 -10.77
C LEU A 123 15.26 -3.34 -11.26
N ASP A 124 14.73 -2.79 -12.36
CA ASP A 124 15.11 -1.46 -12.83
C ASP A 124 14.77 -0.37 -11.80
N GLY A 125 13.57 -0.42 -11.22
CA GLY A 125 13.17 0.48 -10.13
C GLY A 125 14.00 0.26 -8.85
N ALA A 126 14.27 -0.99 -8.49
CA ALA A 126 15.09 -1.32 -7.32
C ALA A 126 16.53 -0.82 -7.48
N ASP A 127 17.13 -1.02 -8.65
CA ASP A 127 18.50 -0.59 -8.95
C ASP A 127 18.62 0.94 -8.93
N GLU A 128 17.61 1.67 -9.44
CA GLU A 128 17.54 3.13 -9.35
C GLU A 128 17.46 3.60 -7.89
N ALA A 129 16.63 2.94 -7.06
CA ALA A 129 16.52 3.26 -5.63
C ALA A 129 17.84 3.00 -4.89
N ARG A 130 18.52 1.88 -5.20
CA ARG A 130 19.85 1.58 -4.65
C ARG A 130 20.84 2.65 -5.04
N ALA A 131 20.93 3.02 -6.31
CA ALA A 131 21.83 4.06 -6.78
C ALA A 131 21.56 5.40 -6.07
N PHE A 132 20.29 5.79 -5.93
CA PHE A 132 19.86 6.99 -5.21
C PHE A 132 20.31 6.99 -3.75
N LEU A 133 20.01 5.92 -3.01
CA LEU A 133 20.31 5.84 -1.58
C LEU A 133 21.81 5.70 -1.30
N THR A 134 22.53 4.89 -2.08
CA THR A 134 23.98 4.73 -1.94
C THR A 134 24.71 6.05 -2.20
N ALA A 135 24.29 6.82 -3.21
CA ALA A 135 24.88 8.14 -3.47
C ALA A 135 24.71 9.14 -2.31
N ARG A 136 23.75 8.89 -1.42
CA ARG A 136 23.43 9.73 -0.25
C ARG A 136 23.96 9.17 1.06
N GLY A 137 24.82 8.15 0.98
CA GLY A 137 25.51 7.58 2.14
C GLY A 137 24.60 6.77 3.06
N ILE A 138 23.46 6.28 2.56
CA ILE A 138 22.58 5.41 3.34
C ILE A 138 23.29 4.05 3.57
N PRO A 139 23.28 3.52 4.81
CA PRO A 139 23.88 2.23 5.14
C PRO A 139 23.40 1.09 4.23
N GLU A 140 24.30 0.19 3.85
CA GLU A 140 24.06 -0.88 2.86
C GLU A 140 22.89 -1.80 3.25
N ASP A 141 22.73 -2.12 4.53
CA ASP A 141 21.62 -2.91 5.05
C ASP A 141 20.26 -2.24 4.78
N ARG A 142 20.16 -0.93 4.98
CA ARG A 142 18.97 -0.13 4.69
C ARG A 142 18.71 -0.01 3.19
N VAL A 143 19.78 0.17 2.40
CA VAL A 143 19.68 0.17 0.93
C VAL A 143 19.16 -1.17 0.43
N ARG A 144 19.67 -2.28 0.98
CA ARG A 144 19.23 -3.63 0.65
C ARG A 144 17.77 -3.85 0.99
N LEU A 145 17.29 -3.39 2.15
CA LEU A 145 15.88 -3.49 2.52
C LEU A 145 14.95 -2.79 1.52
N VAL A 146 15.31 -1.58 1.09
CA VAL A 146 14.52 -0.86 0.06
C VAL A 146 14.58 -1.59 -1.29
N TRP A 147 15.77 -2.04 -1.70
CA TRP A 147 15.95 -2.77 -2.94
C TRP A 147 15.12 -4.06 -2.96
N GLU A 148 15.16 -4.86 -1.88
CA GLU A 148 14.41 -6.11 -1.79
C GLU A 148 12.90 -5.87 -1.79
N GLY A 149 12.43 -4.86 -1.06
CA GLY A 149 11.02 -4.46 -1.04
C GLY A 149 10.51 -4.10 -2.44
N ILE A 150 11.31 -3.38 -3.23
CA ILE A 150 10.96 -3.06 -4.62
C ILE A 150 11.09 -4.29 -5.53
N ALA A 151 12.21 -5.01 -5.50
CA ALA A 151 12.48 -6.11 -6.42
C ALA A 151 11.43 -7.24 -6.33
N LEU A 152 10.79 -7.40 -5.17
CA LEU A 152 9.87 -8.50 -4.88
C LEU A 152 8.39 -8.07 -4.84
N HIS A 153 8.05 -6.79 -5.09
CA HIS A 153 6.69 -6.28 -4.85
C HIS A 153 5.59 -6.92 -5.70
N THR A 154 5.94 -7.49 -6.85
CA THR A 154 5.05 -8.26 -7.74
C THR A 154 5.23 -9.78 -7.63
N THR A 155 6.07 -10.23 -6.71
CA THR A 155 6.42 -11.64 -6.53
C THR A 155 5.81 -12.13 -5.22
N PRO A 156 4.48 -12.36 -5.17
CA PRO A 156 3.81 -12.80 -3.96
C PRO A 156 4.41 -14.12 -3.45
N GLU A 157 4.07 -14.48 -2.21
CA GLU A 157 4.58 -15.66 -1.50
C GLU A 157 6.05 -15.53 -1.05
N ILE A 158 6.98 -15.03 -1.87
CA ILE A 158 8.40 -14.93 -1.48
C ILE A 158 8.63 -14.00 -0.27
N PRO A 159 8.15 -12.74 -0.24
CA PRO A 159 8.38 -11.84 0.90
C PRO A 159 7.87 -12.38 2.24
N HIS A 160 6.83 -13.23 2.24
CA HIS A 160 6.26 -13.80 3.46
C HIS A 160 7.19 -14.79 4.17
N HIS A 161 8.25 -15.25 3.49
CA HIS A 161 9.28 -16.14 4.04
C HIS A 161 10.58 -15.41 4.41
N MET A 162 10.65 -14.09 4.20
CA MET A 162 11.84 -13.27 4.49
C MET A 162 11.79 -12.70 5.92
N ALA A 163 12.87 -12.04 6.32
CA ALA A 163 12.92 -11.35 7.61
C ALA A 163 11.80 -10.29 7.69
N PRO A 164 11.15 -10.13 8.87
CA PRO A 164 10.08 -9.15 9.07
C PRO A 164 10.56 -7.70 9.00
#